data_AF-A0A7J4B0L6-F1
#
_entry.id   AF-A0A7J4B0L6-F1
#
_cell.length_a   1.000
_cell.length_b   1.000
_cell.length_c   1.000
_cell.angle_alpha   90.00
_cell.angle_beta   90.00
_cell.angle_gamma   90.00
#
_symmetry.space_group_name_H-M   'P 1'
#
loop_
_entity.id
_entity.type
_entity.pdbx_description
1 polymer ?
#
loop_
_entity_poly.entity_id
_entity_poly.type
_entity_poly.pdbx_seq_one_letter_code
_entity_poly.pdbx_strand_id
1 'polypeptide(L)'
;MVRFHHKITNLSHSRFEFIWGIHPGFSVNPNFTIDIPAEDVFIEEPLPNNRLEKRGTIYKWPYAIDKYGNKVDMRKVQPEKAQTSDFHYAIKLTDGWFALTDTFAKEGFGFVFPKDIFKVIWLWLVYGGWRGLYCIAIEPWTGYPAKLDMVVRGDIYSTLESGESLECDPRLDI
;
A
#
# COMPACT_ATOMS: atom_id res chain seq x y z
N MET A 1 -2.91 -9.20 19.48
CA MET A 1 -1.78 -9.47 18.56
C MET A 1 -2.00 -10.80 17.84
N VAL A 2 -2.02 -10.76 16.51
CA VAL A 2 -1.99 -11.93 15.61
C VAL A 2 -0.67 -11.91 14.85
N ARG A 3 0.00 -13.05 14.72
CA ARG A 3 1.25 -13.18 13.96
C ARG A 3 1.04 -14.11 12.77
N PHE A 4 1.68 -13.79 11.66
CA PHE A 4 1.65 -14.60 10.45
C PHE A 4 3.08 -15.00 10.12
N HIS A 5 3.35 -16.29 10.00
CA HIS A 5 4.65 -16.78 9.53
C HIS A 5 4.54 -17.07 8.04
N HIS A 6 5.42 -16.45 7.24
CA HIS A 6 5.49 -16.67 5.80
C HIS A 6 6.87 -17.19 5.41
N LYS A 7 6.88 -18.14 4.47
CA LYS A 7 8.08 -18.68 3.83
C LYS A 7 7.85 -18.83 2.33
N ILE A 8 8.76 -18.29 1.52
CA ILE A 8 8.82 -18.48 0.07
C ILE A 8 10.13 -19.18 -0.24
N THR A 9 10.10 -20.27 -1.00
CA THR A 9 11.31 -21.02 -1.38
C THR A 9 11.36 -21.15 -2.90
N ASN A 10 12.50 -20.81 -3.49
CA ASN A 10 12.74 -21.07 -4.91
C ASN A 10 13.13 -22.53 -5.11
N LEU A 11 12.22 -23.33 -5.65
CA LEU A 11 12.44 -24.76 -5.93
C LEU A 11 13.04 -25.02 -7.32
N SER A 12 13.26 -23.98 -8.12
CA SER A 12 13.84 -24.12 -9.45
C SER A 12 15.37 -24.20 -9.38
N HIS A 13 15.99 -24.56 -10.51
CA HIS A 13 17.45 -24.62 -10.66
C HIS A 13 18.07 -23.28 -11.10
N SER A 14 17.31 -22.19 -11.13
CA SER A 14 17.74 -20.87 -11.60
C SER A 14 17.31 -19.76 -10.65
N ARG A 15 18.01 -18.62 -10.70
CA ARG A 15 17.57 -17.39 -10.01
C ARG A 15 16.14 -17.03 -10.42
N PHE A 16 15.30 -16.69 -9.45
CA PHE A 16 13.91 -16.32 -9.68
C PHE A 16 13.66 -14.88 -9.24
N GLU A 17 13.04 -14.08 -10.12
CA GLU A 17 12.71 -12.68 -9.90
C GLU A 17 11.22 -12.54 -9.59
N PHE A 18 10.86 -11.81 -8.53
CA PHE A 18 9.47 -11.72 -8.09
C PHE A 18 9.15 -10.42 -7.38
N ILE A 19 7.84 -10.13 -7.33
CA ILE A 19 7.24 -9.23 -6.35
C ILE A 19 6.28 -10.04 -5.49
N TRP A 20 6.25 -9.72 -4.21
CA TRP A 20 5.37 -10.37 -3.26
C TRP A 20 4.86 -9.34 -2.26
N GLY A 21 3.64 -9.53 -1.77
CA GLY A 21 3.04 -8.65 -0.79
C GLY A 21 1.91 -9.30 -0.05
N ILE A 22 1.49 -8.64 1.01
CA ILE A 22 0.35 -9.03 1.83
C ILE A 22 -0.75 -8.03 1.53
N HIS A 23 -1.91 -8.52 1.08
CA HIS A 23 -2.98 -7.68 0.55
C HIS A 23 -4.23 -7.71 1.46
N PRO A 24 -4.15 -7.20 2.71
CA PRO A 24 -5.30 -7.20 3.61
C PRO A 24 -6.31 -6.13 3.18
N GLY A 25 -7.56 -6.53 2.99
CA GLY A 25 -8.68 -5.60 2.78
C GLY A 25 -9.38 -5.26 4.10
N PHE A 26 -9.72 -4.00 4.28
CA PHE A 26 -10.36 -3.47 5.48
C PHE A 26 -11.69 -2.80 5.15
N SER A 27 -12.72 -3.15 5.92
CA SER A 27 -13.94 -2.36 5.98
C SER A 27 -13.67 -1.10 6.78
N VAL A 28 -14.10 0.05 6.27
CA VAL A 28 -13.81 1.37 6.87
C VAL A 28 -15.05 2.25 6.86
N ASN A 29 -14.97 3.38 7.57
CA ASN A 29 -15.95 4.46 7.55
C ASN A 29 -15.23 5.82 7.59
N PRO A 30 -15.92 6.96 7.39
CA PRO A 30 -15.27 8.28 7.33
C PRO A 30 -14.57 8.76 8.60
N ASN A 31 -14.78 8.09 9.75
CA ASN A 31 -14.07 8.39 11.00
C ASN A 31 -12.68 7.77 11.04
N PHE A 32 -12.36 6.84 10.12
CA PHE A 32 -11.04 6.24 10.01
C PHE A 32 -10.00 7.22 9.49
N THR A 33 -8.82 7.17 10.10
CA THR A 33 -7.61 7.83 9.62
C THR A 33 -6.53 6.77 9.33
N ILE A 34 -5.78 6.99 8.25
CA ILE A 34 -4.70 6.13 7.78
C ILE A 34 -3.36 6.75 8.18
N ASP A 35 -2.49 5.96 8.80
CA ASP A 35 -1.13 6.34 9.14
C ASP A 35 -0.12 5.37 8.53
N ILE A 36 0.87 5.92 7.83
CA ILE A 36 1.98 5.16 7.22
C ILE A 36 3.31 5.91 7.41
N PRO A 37 4.43 5.20 7.60
CA PRO A 37 5.76 5.78 7.77
C PRO A 37 6.43 5.99 6.40
N ALA A 38 5.84 6.80 5.51
CA ALA A 38 6.37 7.08 4.18
C ALA A 38 6.63 8.58 3.97
N GLU A 39 7.67 8.91 3.21
CA GLU A 39 7.94 10.31 2.82
C GLU A 39 7.27 10.69 1.51
N ASP A 40 7.38 9.81 0.52
CA ASP A 40 6.98 10.04 -0.87
C ASP A 40 5.88 9.05 -1.25
N VAL A 41 4.87 9.52 -1.97
CA VAL A 41 3.81 8.65 -2.51
C VAL A 41 3.59 8.94 -3.98
N PHE A 42 3.72 7.90 -4.79
CA PHE A 42 3.55 7.92 -6.23
C PHE A 42 2.09 7.60 -6.61
N ILE A 43 1.50 8.44 -7.46
CA ILE A 43 0.13 8.26 -7.95
C ILE A 43 0.16 7.31 -9.16
N GLU A 44 -0.49 6.14 -9.03
CA GLU A 44 -0.63 5.18 -10.13
C GLU A 44 -2.01 5.32 -10.81
N GLU A 45 -3.11 5.27 -10.05
CA GLU A 45 -4.47 5.45 -10.60
C GLU A 45 -5.29 6.43 -9.75
N PRO A 46 -5.52 7.68 -10.20
CA PRO A 46 -6.32 8.66 -9.45
C PRO A 46 -7.79 8.73 -9.96
N LEU A 47 -8.61 7.72 -9.67
CA LEU A 47 -9.97 7.62 -10.24
C LEU A 47 -11.04 8.31 -9.38
N PRO A 48 -12.09 8.91 -9.98
CA PRO A 48 -12.37 9.00 -11.42
C PRO A 48 -11.78 10.26 -12.06
N ASN A 49 -11.63 10.25 -13.38
CA ASN A 49 -11.32 11.43 -14.20
C ASN A 49 -10.08 12.22 -13.73
N ASN A 50 -9.03 11.51 -13.34
CA ASN A 50 -7.80 12.07 -12.76
C ASN A 50 -8.14 13.07 -11.66
N ARG A 51 -8.81 12.61 -10.59
CA ARG A 51 -9.25 13.52 -9.52
C ARG A 51 -8.08 14.17 -8.78
N LEU A 52 -6.93 13.49 -8.76
CA LEU A 52 -5.65 14.00 -8.28
C LEU A 52 -4.76 14.41 -9.46
N GLU A 53 -3.57 14.92 -9.15
CA GLU A 53 -2.52 15.08 -10.16
C GLU A 53 -2.30 13.80 -10.97
N LYS A 54 -1.80 13.97 -12.19
CA LYS A 54 -1.67 12.89 -13.16
C LYS A 54 -0.87 11.71 -12.61
N ARG A 55 -1.17 10.52 -13.10
CA ARG A 55 -0.34 9.32 -12.93
C ARG A 55 1.13 9.65 -13.17
N GLY A 56 2.01 9.12 -12.32
CA GLY A 56 3.44 9.42 -12.37
C GLY A 56 3.89 10.52 -11.41
N THR A 57 2.95 11.27 -10.83
CA THR A 57 3.27 12.35 -9.89
C THR A 57 3.62 11.79 -8.51
N ILE A 58 4.62 12.38 -7.86
CA ILE A 58 5.00 12.07 -6.49
C ILE A 58 4.57 13.23 -5.60
N TYR A 59 3.81 12.95 -4.54
CA TYR A 59 3.49 13.92 -3.49
C TYR A 59 4.15 13.53 -2.18
N LYS A 60 4.36 14.52 -1.30
CA LYS A 60 4.83 14.29 0.07
C LYS A 60 3.67 13.84 0.94
N TRP A 61 3.76 12.66 1.54
CA TRP A 61 2.75 12.20 2.49
C TRP A 61 2.58 13.24 3.62
N PRO A 62 1.36 13.61 4.03
CA PRO A 62 0.06 13.03 3.65
C PRO A 62 -0.74 13.77 2.59
N TYR A 63 -0.18 14.77 1.92
CA TYR A 63 -0.97 15.72 1.16
C TYR A 63 -0.72 15.65 -0.34
N ALA A 64 -1.71 15.12 -1.06
CA ALA A 64 -1.77 15.17 -2.51
C ALA A 64 -2.38 16.49 -2.99
N ILE A 65 -2.29 16.75 -4.29
CA ILE A 65 -2.94 17.87 -4.95
C ILE A 65 -4.04 17.32 -5.87
N ASP A 66 -5.24 17.92 -5.82
CA ASP A 66 -6.33 17.60 -6.74
C ASP A 66 -6.10 18.25 -8.12
N LYS A 67 -6.89 17.84 -9.11
CA LYS A 67 -6.79 18.41 -10.47
C LYS A 67 -7.09 19.91 -10.58
N TYR A 68 -7.59 20.54 -9.51
CA TYR A 68 -7.88 21.97 -9.42
C TYR A 68 -6.82 22.73 -8.62
N GLY A 69 -5.77 22.05 -8.14
CA GLY A 69 -4.69 22.65 -7.34
C GLY A 69 -4.98 22.70 -5.83
N ASN A 70 -6.06 22.09 -5.35
CA ASN A 70 -6.36 22.05 -3.92
C ASN A 70 -5.62 20.91 -3.21
N LYS A 71 -5.26 21.16 -1.96
CA LYS A 71 -4.63 20.17 -1.09
C LYS A 71 -5.64 19.13 -0.61
N VAL A 72 -5.34 17.84 -0.82
CA VAL A 72 -6.15 16.70 -0.37
C VAL A 72 -5.38 15.94 0.71
N ASP A 73 -6.00 15.78 1.89
CA ASP A 73 -5.44 14.96 2.97
C ASP A 73 -5.73 13.48 2.72
N MET A 74 -4.70 12.74 2.28
CA MET A 74 -4.81 11.33 1.91
C MET A 74 -4.88 10.39 3.12
N ARG A 75 -4.75 10.91 4.35
CA ARG A 75 -5.00 10.13 5.57
C ARG A 75 -6.49 9.89 5.79
N LYS A 76 -7.37 10.70 5.19
CA LYS A 76 -8.80 10.70 5.47
C LYS A 76 -9.55 9.75 4.54
N VAL A 77 -10.22 8.76 5.15
CA VAL A 77 -11.21 7.94 4.45
C VAL A 77 -12.36 8.82 4.00
N GLN A 78 -12.59 8.88 2.69
CA GLN A 78 -13.70 9.66 2.13
C GLN A 78 -15.00 8.86 2.24
N PRO A 79 -16.17 9.51 2.35
CA PRO A 79 -17.44 8.80 2.34
C PRO A 79 -17.66 8.09 1.00
N GLU A 80 -18.39 6.98 1.00
CA GLU A 80 -18.73 6.18 -0.20
C GLU A 80 -19.32 7.01 -1.36
N LYS A 81 -20.06 8.06 -1.04
CA LYS A 81 -20.61 9.00 -2.04
C LYS A 81 -19.54 9.81 -2.81
N ALA A 82 -18.28 9.78 -2.36
CA ALA A 82 -17.17 10.40 -3.08
C ALA A 82 -16.93 9.69 -4.43
N GLN A 83 -17.30 8.41 -4.53
CA GLN A 83 -17.21 7.61 -5.75
C GLN A 83 -15.80 7.62 -6.35
N THR A 84 -14.79 7.46 -5.49
CA THR A 84 -13.36 7.44 -5.87
C THR A 84 -12.74 6.06 -5.72
N SER A 85 -11.64 5.82 -6.45
CA SER A 85 -10.84 4.61 -6.35
C SER A 85 -9.41 4.98 -6.69
N ASP A 86 -8.64 5.32 -5.67
CA ASP A 86 -7.24 5.74 -5.85
C ASP A 86 -6.29 4.57 -5.60
N PHE A 87 -5.27 4.40 -6.45
CA PHE A 87 -4.22 3.40 -6.27
C PHE A 87 -2.84 4.06 -6.29
N HIS A 88 -2.11 3.99 -5.18
CA HIS A 88 -0.83 4.68 -5.01
C HIS A 88 0.26 3.75 -4.46
N TYR A 89 1.53 4.12 -4.68
CA TYR A 89 2.70 3.48 -4.07
C TYR A 89 3.37 4.43 -3.09
N ALA A 90 3.33 4.12 -1.80
CA ALA A 90 4.05 4.84 -0.77
C ALA A 90 5.48 4.27 -0.62
N ILE A 91 6.46 5.10 -0.95
CA ILE A 91 7.87 4.76 -1.09
C ILE A 91 8.71 5.55 -0.07
N LYS A 92 10.01 5.26 -0.01
CA LYS A 92 10.93 5.82 1.00
C LYS A 92 10.36 5.63 2.41
N LEU A 93 10.02 4.38 2.72
CA LEU A 93 9.52 4.03 4.03
C LEU A 93 10.59 4.31 5.09
N THR A 94 10.23 5.03 6.15
CA THR A 94 11.10 5.28 7.30
C THR A 94 11.06 4.11 8.28
N ASP A 95 9.93 3.41 8.38
CA ASP A 95 9.69 2.26 9.27
C ASP A 95 8.77 1.21 8.60
N GLY A 96 8.61 0.03 9.22
CA GLY A 96 7.85 -1.10 8.71
C GLY A 96 6.50 -1.29 9.41
N TRP A 97 5.58 -0.35 9.24
CA TRP A 97 4.23 -0.48 9.80
C TRP A 97 3.18 0.32 9.01
N PHE A 98 1.91 0.07 9.27
CA PHE A 98 0.80 1.00 9.00
C PHE A 98 -0.25 0.89 10.09
N ALA A 99 -1.11 1.89 10.24
CA ALA A 99 -2.20 1.87 11.19
C ALA A 99 -3.50 2.44 10.60
N LEU A 100 -4.62 1.90 11.09
CA LEU A 100 -5.96 2.42 10.88
C LEU A 100 -6.58 2.74 12.23
N THR A 101 -7.09 3.97 12.39
CA THR A 101 -7.73 4.41 13.64
C THR A 101 -9.11 4.98 13.35
N ASP A 102 -10.17 4.36 13.87
CA ASP A 102 -11.50 4.97 13.96
C ASP A 102 -11.49 6.00 15.10
N THR A 103 -11.42 7.27 14.73
CA THR A 103 -11.31 8.38 15.68
C THR A 103 -12.59 8.62 16.48
N PHE A 104 -13.74 8.13 16.02
CA PHE A 104 -15.01 8.24 16.73
C PHE A 104 -15.16 7.10 17.75
N ALA A 105 -14.92 5.87 17.32
CA ALA A 105 -14.95 4.70 18.20
C ALA A 105 -13.77 4.65 19.17
N LYS A 106 -12.67 5.35 18.85
CA LYS A 106 -11.38 5.31 19.56
C LYS A 106 -10.76 3.91 19.57
N GLU A 107 -10.93 3.23 18.45
CA GLU A 107 -10.38 1.89 18.20
C GLU A 107 -9.45 1.97 17.01
N GLY A 108 -8.44 1.11 16.98
CA GLY A 108 -7.53 1.04 15.85
C GLY A 108 -6.78 -0.27 15.84
N PHE A 109 -6.07 -0.51 14.75
CA PHE A 109 -5.11 -1.60 14.68
C PHE A 109 -3.87 -1.12 13.92
N GLY A 110 -2.73 -1.73 14.26
CA GLY A 110 -1.47 -1.56 13.57
C GLY A 110 -1.06 -2.86 12.90
N PHE A 111 -0.41 -2.78 11.75
CA PHE A 111 0.22 -3.91 11.10
C PHE A 111 1.72 -3.61 10.99
N VAL A 112 2.56 -4.47 11.53
CA VAL A 112 4.02 -4.31 11.57
C VAL A 112 4.66 -5.39 10.72
N PHE A 113 5.64 -5.01 9.91
CA PHE A 113 6.32 -5.86 8.94
C PHE A 113 7.82 -5.53 8.83
N PRO A 114 8.67 -6.48 8.41
CA PRO A 114 10.08 -6.22 8.19
C PRO A 114 10.30 -5.33 6.95
N LYS A 115 10.73 -4.09 7.17
CA LYS A 115 10.93 -3.07 6.11
C LYS A 115 12.06 -3.43 5.12
N ASP A 116 13.03 -4.22 5.56
CA ASP A 116 14.10 -4.76 4.74
C ASP A 116 13.58 -5.73 3.66
N ILE A 117 12.46 -6.39 3.93
CA ILE A 117 11.73 -7.24 2.97
C ILE A 117 10.69 -6.41 2.22
N PHE A 118 9.78 -5.75 2.94
CA PHE A 118 8.70 -4.96 2.32
C PHE A 118 9.07 -3.49 2.26
N LYS A 119 9.49 -3.05 1.08
CA LYS A 119 10.12 -1.74 0.86
C LYS A 119 9.14 -0.65 0.42
N VAL A 120 7.90 -1.03 0.12
CA VAL A 120 6.84 -0.13 -0.36
C VAL A 120 5.50 -0.55 0.24
N ILE A 121 4.63 0.43 0.50
CA ILE A 121 3.22 0.19 0.83
C ILE A 121 2.37 0.54 -0.39
N TRP A 122 1.55 -0.39 -0.86
CA TRP A 122 0.52 -0.07 -1.86
C TRP A 122 -0.75 0.37 -1.12
N LEU A 123 -1.38 1.42 -1.63
CA LEU A 123 -2.61 1.97 -1.11
C LEU A 123 -3.69 1.81 -2.18
N TRP A 124 -4.64 0.90 -1.95
CA TRP A 124 -5.84 0.80 -2.76
C TRP A 124 -7.03 1.35 -1.99
N LEU A 125 -7.43 2.57 -2.32
CA LEU A 125 -8.38 3.37 -1.57
C LEU A 125 -9.71 3.46 -2.33
N VAL A 126 -10.65 2.55 -2.02
CA VAL A 126 -11.90 2.41 -2.75
C VAL A 126 -13.05 3.02 -1.95
N TYR A 127 -13.42 4.24 -2.32
CA TYR A 127 -14.51 4.99 -1.70
C TYR A 127 -15.74 5.01 -2.60
N GLY A 128 -16.24 3.82 -2.98
CA GLY A 128 -17.42 3.63 -3.83
C GLY A 128 -17.14 3.66 -5.34
N GLY A 129 -15.97 4.12 -5.78
CA GLY A 129 -15.65 4.36 -7.19
C GLY A 129 -15.29 3.13 -8.03
N TRP A 130 -15.13 1.95 -7.41
CA TRP A 130 -14.84 0.70 -8.11
C TRP A 130 -15.83 -0.38 -7.70
N ARG A 131 -16.68 -0.80 -8.66
CA ARG A 131 -17.69 -1.86 -8.50
C ARG A 131 -18.63 -1.67 -7.29
N GLY A 132 -18.80 -0.43 -6.83
CA GLY A 132 -19.61 -0.10 -5.65
C GLY A 132 -19.02 -0.60 -4.32
N LEU A 133 -17.74 -0.97 -4.27
CA LEU A 133 -17.10 -1.36 -3.02
C LEU A 133 -16.75 -0.15 -2.17
N TYR A 134 -16.80 -0.33 -0.87
CA TYR A 134 -16.36 0.65 0.12
C TYR A 134 -15.37 -0.02 1.09
N CYS A 135 -14.09 0.02 0.73
CA CYS A 135 -13.02 -0.63 1.48
C CYS A 135 -11.68 0.02 1.13
N ILE A 136 -10.66 -0.30 1.92
CA ILE A 136 -9.28 0.00 1.54
C ILE A 136 -8.42 -1.24 1.68
N ALA A 137 -7.35 -1.33 0.89
CA ALA A 137 -6.24 -2.23 1.16
C ALA A 137 -4.96 -1.40 1.36
N ILE A 138 -4.24 -1.71 2.44
CA ILE A 138 -2.92 -1.15 2.75
C ILE A 138 -1.97 -2.32 2.81
N GLU A 139 -1.04 -2.35 1.88
CA GLU A 139 -0.40 -3.59 1.48
C GLU A 139 1.12 -3.43 1.53
N PRO A 140 1.84 -4.10 2.44
CA PRO A 140 3.29 -4.14 2.36
C PRO A 140 3.71 -5.05 1.19
N TRP A 141 4.55 -4.53 0.30
CA TRP A 141 5.08 -5.23 -0.87
C TRP A 141 6.60 -5.11 -0.94
N THR A 142 7.23 -6.11 -1.57
CA THR A 142 8.68 -6.11 -1.80
C THR A 142 9.11 -5.12 -2.89
N GLY A 143 8.20 -4.70 -3.77
CA GLY A 143 8.49 -3.88 -4.94
C GLY A 143 7.28 -3.18 -5.56
N TYR A 144 7.53 -2.27 -6.51
CA TYR A 144 6.54 -1.57 -7.34
C TYR A 144 7.17 -1.19 -8.69
N PRO A 145 6.39 -0.97 -9.78
CA PRO A 145 4.93 -1.01 -9.90
C PRO A 145 4.36 -2.44 -9.95
N ALA A 146 3.05 -2.61 -10.11
CA ALA A 146 2.42 -3.93 -10.09
C ALA A 146 2.80 -4.86 -11.25
N LYS A 147 3.32 -4.29 -12.35
CA LYS A 147 3.75 -5.06 -13.53
C LYS A 147 5.20 -5.50 -13.40
N LEU A 148 5.45 -6.80 -13.21
CA LEU A 148 6.78 -7.35 -12.95
C LEU A 148 7.83 -6.98 -14.01
N ASP A 149 7.46 -6.91 -15.29
CA ASP A 149 8.37 -6.52 -16.37
C ASP A 149 8.89 -5.08 -16.23
N MET A 150 8.08 -4.19 -15.66
CA MET A 150 8.48 -2.82 -15.31
C MET A 150 9.32 -2.77 -14.04
N VAL A 151 9.00 -3.63 -13.06
CA VAL A 151 9.77 -3.74 -11.81
C VAL A 151 11.20 -4.20 -12.08
N VAL A 152 11.36 -5.23 -12.93
CA VAL A 152 12.67 -5.77 -13.31
C VAL A 152 13.52 -4.71 -14.00
N ARG A 153 12.93 -3.91 -14.89
CA ARG A 153 13.64 -2.79 -15.55
C ARG A 153 14.05 -1.68 -14.60
N GLY A 154 13.41 -1.56 -13.45
CA GLY A 154 13.70 -0.54 -12.44
C GLY A 154 14.59 -1.04 -11.29
N ASP A 155 15.04 -2.30 -11.29
CA ASP A 155 15.74 -2.95 -10.18
C ASP A 155 14.99 -2.89 -8.83
N ILE A 156 13.64 -2.89 -8.86
CA ILE A 156 12.77 -2.77 -7.67
C ILE A 156 12.12 -4.12 -7.31
N TYR A 157 12.76 -5.24 -7.65
CA TYR A 157 12.23 -6.60 -7.45
C TYR A 157 13.03 -7.35 -6.38
N SER A 158 12.46 -8.46 -5.91
CA SER A 158 13.16 -9.42 -5.05
C SER A 158 13.67 -10.58 -5.88
N THR A 159 14.77 -11.19 -5.43
CA THR A 159 15.27 -12.42 -6.02
C THR A 159 15.51 -13.51 -4.98
N LEU A 160 15.35 -14.75 -5.41
CA LEU A 160 15.80 -15.92 -4.67
C LEU A 160 16.67 -16.77 -5.59
N GLU A 161 17.86 -17.13 -5.13
CA GLU A 161 18.70 -18.13 -5.79
C GLU A 161 18.07 -19.53 -5.68
N SER A 162 18.58 -20.48 -6.47
CA SER A 162 18.11 -21.88 -6.43
C SER A 162 18.20 -22.46 -5.02
N GLY A 163 17.07 -22.89 -4.45
CA GLY A 163 16.98 -23.44 -3.09
C GLY A 163 16.91 -22.41 -1.97
N GLU A 164 17.05 -21.11 -2.27
CA GLU A 164 16.98 -20.05 -1.26
C GLU A 164 15.55 -19.87 -0.74
N SER A 165 15.43 -19.43 0.52
CA SER A 165 14.16 -19.08 1.14
C SER A 165 14.16 -17.65 1.68
N LEU A 166 13.04 -16.96 1.50
CA LEU A 166 12.71 -15.73 2.20
C LEU A 166 11.66 -16.05 3.27
N GLU A 167 11.90 -15.62 4.50
CA GLU A 167 11.02 -15.85 5.64
C GLU A 167 10.74 -14.54 6.38
N CYS A 168 9.52 -14.36 6.88
CA CYS A 168 9.16 -13.21 7.71
C CYS A 168 7.94 -13.45 8.60
N ASP A 169 7.88 -12.69 9.70
CA ASP A 169 6.82 -12.76 10.71
C ASP A 169 6.12 -11.40 10.94
N PRO A 170 5.35 -10.88 9.97
CA PRO A 170 4.52 -9.71 10.19
C PRO A 170 3.45 -9.99 11.27
N ARG A 171 3.00 -8.91 11.91
CA ARG A 171 2.00 -8.99 12.98
C ARG A 171 0.94 -7.91 12.85
N LEU A 172 -0.25 -8.23 13.31
CA LEU A 172 -1.37 -7.31 13.47
C LEU A 172 -1.63 -7.11 14.97
N ASP A 173 -1.51 -5.87 15.42
CA ASP A 173 -1.72 -5.42 16.79
C ASP A 173 -3.07 -4.67 16.84
N ILE A 174 -3.95 -5.05 17.76
CA ILE A 174 -5.29 -4.45 17.98
C ILE A 174 -5.31 -3.92 19.41
#